data_AF-A0A644ZH32-F1
#
_entry.id   AF-A0A644ZH32-F1
#
_cell.length_a   1.000
_cell.length_b   1.000
_cell.length_c   1.000
_cell.angle_alpha   90.00
_cell.angle_beta   90.00
_cell.angle_gamma   90.00
#
_symmetry.space_group_name_H-M   'P 1'
#
loop_
_entity.id
_entity.type
_entity.pdbx_description
1 polymer ?
#
loop_
_entity_poly.entity_id
_entity_poly.type
_entity_poly.pdbx_seq_one_letter_code
_entity_poly.pdbx_strand_id
1 'polypeptide(L)'
;MEACPGISYIGVLATGYNIVDVEAAREKGITVTNIPSYGTAAVAQFAIALLLEVCHHAGGITATPFIRAGGEPVPTGQHGRPIRNYTFFHE
;
A
#
# COMPACT_ATOMS: atom_id res chain seq x y z
N MET A 1 -0.19 -20.11 19.19
CA MET A 1 0.60 -21.32 18.84
C MET A 1 0.14 -22.58 19.57
N GLU A 2 -0.66 -22.47 20.63
CA GLU A 2 -1.13 -23.62 21.43
C GLU A 2 -2.06 -24.57 20.67
N ALA A 3 -2.84 -24.06 19.72
CA ALA A 3 -3.73 -24.86 18.87
C ALA A 3 -3.00 -25.72 17.83
N CYS A 4 -1.71 -25.48 17.57
CA CYS A 4 -0.93 -26.17 16.55
C CYS A 4 0.38 -26.71 17.16
N PRO A 5 0.33 -27.78 17.97
CA PRO A 5 1.48 -28.27 18.74
C PRO A 5 2.64 -28.81 17.91
N GLY A 6 2.43 -29.10 16.61
CA GLY A 6 3.47 -29.59 15.70
C GLY A 6 4.04 -28.54 14.73
N ILE A 7 3.69 -27.26 14.89
CA ILE A 7 4.18 -26.22 13.99
C ILE A 7 5.67 -25.96 14.25
N SER A 8 6.48 -25.98 13.18
CA SER A 8 7.92 -25.71 13.24
C SER A 8 8.32 -24.47 12.43
N TYR A 9 7.41 -23.97 11.59
CA TYR A 9 7.71 -22.92 10.62
C TYR A 9 6.48 -22.04 10.33
N ILE A 10 6.71 -20.74 10.22
CA ILE A 10 5.73 -19.72 9.83
C ILE A 10 6.32 -18.86 8.72
N GLY A 11 5.78 -18.98 7.51
CA GLY A 11 6.14 -18.15 6.36
C GLY A 11 5.10 -17.05 6.12
N VAL A 12 5.53 -15.79 6.18
CA VAL A 12 4.68 -14.63 5.88
C VAL A 12 4.96 -14.15 4.46
N LEU A 13 3.96 -14.22 3.59
CA LEU A 13 4.04 -13.74 2.20
C LEU A 13 3.84 -12.22 2.12
N ALA A 14 4.57 -11.48 2.95
CA ALA A 14 4.55 -10.02 3.01
C ALA A 14 5.89 -9.48 3.51
N THR A 15 6.12 -8.18 3.32
CA THR A 15 7.28 -7.48 3.90
C THR A 15 7.13 -7.37 5.42
N GLY A 16 5.95 -7.01 5.91
CA GLY A 16 5.64 -6.91 7.34
C GLY A 16 5.20 -8.26 7.92
N TYR A 17 5.65 -8.54 9.14
CA TYR A 17 5.34 -9.79 9.86
C TYR A 17 4.85 -9.54 11.30
N ASN A 18 4.43 -8.32 11.62
CA ASN A 18 3.89 -7.91 12.93
C ASN A 18 2.57 -8.61 13.32
N ILE A 19 1.97 -9.34 12.39
CA ILE A 19 0.81 -10.22 12.62
C ILE A 19 1.21 -11.54 13.30
N VAL A 20 2.51 -11.86 13.34
CA VAL A 20 3.06 -13.03 14.04
C VAL A 20 3.63 -12.58 15.38
N ASP A 21 3.24 -13.26 16.45
CA ASP A 21 3.93 -13.15 17.74
C ASP A 21 5.31 -13.83 17.63
N VAL A 22 6.31 -13.05 17.24
CA VAL A 22 7.68 -13.53 17.01
C VAL A 22 8.39 -13.91 18.30
N GLU A 23 7.99 -13.35 19.44
CA GLU A 23 8.54 -13.67 20.75
C GLU A 23 8.09 -15.07 21.18
N ALA A 24 6.79 -15.34 21.12
CA ALA A 24 6.24 -16.66 21.38
C ALA A 24 6.76 -17.71 20.37
N ALA A 25 6.97 -17.31 19.10
CA ALA A 25 7.56 -18.19 18.09
C ALA A 25 8.99 -18.61 18.48
N ARG A 26 9.80 -17.62 18.89
CA ARG A 26 11.18 -17.82 19.29
C ARG A 26 11.31 -18.72 20.51
N GLU A 27 10.49 -18.49 21.54
CA GLU A 27 10.46 -19.32 22.76
C GLU A 27 10.13 -20.79 22.47
N LYS A 28 9.31 -21.04 21.45
CA LYS A 28 8.90 -22.38 21.02
C LYS A 28 9.80 -22.98 19.93
N GLY A 29 10.86 -22.29 19.53
CA GLY A 29 11.79 -22.76 18.49
C GLY A 29 11.19 -22.78 17.07
N ILE A 30 10.15 -21.98 16.82
CA ILE A 30 9.46 -21.90 15.53
C ILE A 30 10.16 -20.86 14.66
N THR A 31 10.58 -21.26 13.46
CA THR A 31 11.22 -20.34 12.51
C THR A 31 10.18 -19.45 11.84
N VAL A 32 10.39 -18.13 11.87
CA VAL A 32 9.54 -17.15 11.17
C VAL A 32 10.34 -16.51 10.05
N THR A 33 9.78 -16.48 8.84
CA THR A 33 10.40 -15.81 7.68
C THR A 33 9.39 -14.93 6.97
N ASN A 34 9.86 -13.84 6.37
CA ASN A 34 9.09 -12.94 5.53
C ASN A 34 9.71 -12.83 4.12
N ILE A 35 9.09 -12.05 3.24
CA ILE A 35 9.66 -11.73 1.93
C ILE A 35 10.08 -10.25 1.93
N PRO A 36 11.36 -9.95 2.23
CA PRO A 36 11.83 -8.58 2.18
C PRO A 36 11.85 -8.07 0.73
N SER A 37 11.58 -6.77 0.56
CA SER A 37 11.86 -6.01 -0.67
C SER A 37 11.13 -6.43 -1.97
N TYR A 38 10.25 -7.44 -1.97
CA TYR A 38 9.46 -7.80 -3.16
C TYR A 38 8.54 -6.66 -3.64
N GLY A 39 8.06 -5.83 -2.71
CA GLY A 39 7.08 -4.79 -2.99
C GLY A 39 7.60 -3.36 -3.07
N THR A 40 8.90 -3.08 -2.83
CA THR A 40 9.35 -1.70 -2.56
C THR A 40 9.00 -0.71 -3.69
N ALA A 41 9.30 -1.06 -4.94
CA ALA A 41 8.97 -0.21 -6.09
C ALA A 41 7.45 -0.10 -6.30
N ALA A 42 6.72 -1.20 -6.17
CA ALA A 42 5.26 -1.22 -6.34
C ALA A 42 4.56 -0.38 -5.26
N VAL A 43 4.94 -0.53 -3.99
CA VAL A 43 4.41 0.26 -2.86
C VAL A 43 4.68 1.75 -3.07
N ALA A 44 5.88 2.12 -3.52
CA ALA A 44 6.18 3.51 -3.87
C ALA A 44 5.30 4.04 -5.01
N GLN A 45 5.10 3.26 -6.06
CA GLN A 45 4.21 3.62 -7.18
C GLN A 45 2.76 3.83 -6.70
N PHE A 46 2.23 2.92 -5.88
CA PHE A 46 0.88 3.04 -5.33
C PHE A 46 0.75 4.23 -4.37
N ALA A 47 1.75 4.49 -3.53
CA ALA A 47 1.74 5.64 -2.62
C ALA A 47 1.65 6.96 -3.39
N ILE A 48 2.45 7.13 -4.45
CA ILE A 48 2.40 8.32 -5.30
C ILE A 48 1.08 8.39 -6.09
N ALA A 49 0.58 7.26 -6.61
CA ALA A 49 -0.70 7.22 -7.31
C ALA A 49 -1.87 7.64 -6.39
N LEU A 50 -1.90 7.16 -5.14
CA LEU A 50 -2.90 7.54 -4.15
C LEU A 50 -2.78 9.02 -3.75
N LEU A 51 -1.56 9.55 -3.65
CA LEU A 51 -1.35 10.97 -3.39
C LEU A 51 -1.95 11.85 -4.51
N LEU A 52 -1.73 11.47 -5.77
CA LEU A 52 -2.29 12.15 -6.93
C LEU A 52 -3.81 12.03 -6.98
N GLU A 53 -4.36 10.87 -6.63
CA GLU A 53 -5.81 10.66 -6.54
C GLU A 53 -6.45 11.59 -5.50
N VAL A 54 -5.88 11.68 -4.30
CA VAL A 54 -6.40 12.53 -3.23
C VAL A 54 -6.30 14.02 -3.59
N CYS A 55 -5.23 14.45 -4.25
CA CYS A 55 -4.99 15.87 -4.54
C CYS A 55 -5.66 16.36 -5.83
N HIS A 56 -5.83 15.48 -6.82
CA HIS A 56 -6.22 15.87 -8.18
C HIS A 56 -7.35 15.02 -8.76
N HIS A 57 -7.84 14.02 -8.03
CA HIS A 57 -8.85 13.07 -8.52
C HIS A 57 -8.45 12.44 -9.86
N ALA A 58 -7.14 12.20 -10.02
CA ALA A 58 -6.52 11.81 -11.28
C ALA A 58 -6.95 10.41 -11.77
N GLY A 59 -7.42 9.55 -10.87
CA GLY A 59 -7.97 8.23 -11.11
C GLY A 59 -9.49 8.20 -11.26
N GLY A 60 -10.15 9.37 -11.31
CA GLY A 60 -11.59 9.50 -11.55
C GLY A 60 -12.02 8.73 -12.81
N ILE A 61 -12.62 7.56 -12.61
CA ILE A 61 -13.16 6.70 -13.68
C ILE A 61 -14.10 7.48 -14.59
N THR A 62 -14.75 8.53 -14.10
CA THR A 62 -15.67 9.38 -14.85
C THR A 62 -15.03 10.17 -16.00
N ALA A 63 -13.75 10.58 -15.86
CA ALA A 63 -13.06 11.37 -16.91
C ALA A 63 -12.46 10.48 -18.01
N THR A 64 -12.06 9.25 -17.68
CA THR A 64 -11.36 8.34 -18.60
C THR A 64 -12.15 7.92 -19.85
N PRO A 65 -13.44 7.53 -19.77
CA PRO A 65 -14.27 7.27 -20.95
C PRO A 65 -14.49 8.52 -21.80
N PHE A 66 -14.61 9.68 -21.16
CA PHE A 66 -14.93 10.94 -21.83
C PHE A 66 -13.73 11.52 -22.60
N ILE A 67 -12.52 11.46 -22.02
CA ILE A 67 -11.26 11.81 -22.73
C ILE A 67 -10.99 10.80 -23.85
N ARG A 68 -11.19 9.49 -23.60
CA ARG A 68 -11.03 8.46 -24.64
C ARG A 68 -12.03 8.59 -25.80
N ALA A 69 -13.19 9.18 -25.56
CA ALA A 69 -14.20 9.47 -26.58
C ALA A 69 -13.92 10.77 -27.35
N GLY A 70 -12.81 11.47 -27.08
CA GLY A 70 -12.45 12.73 -27.73
C GLY A 70 -13.24 13.94 -27.22
N GLY A 71 -13.88 13.84 -26.05
CA GLY A 71 -14.57 14.96 -25.40
C GLY A 71 -13.59 15.91 -24.72
N GLU A 72 -13.83 17.21 -24.85
CA GLU A 72 -13.05 18.27 -24.18
C GLU A 72 -13.29 18.25 -22.67
N PRO A 73 -12.25 18.07 -21.83
CA PRO A 73 -12.39 17.80 -20.41
C PRO A 73 -13.36 18.77 -19.73
N VAL A 74 -14.46 18.24 -19.21
CA VAL A 74 -15.40 19.01 -18.39
C VAL A 74 -14.63 19.48 -17.16
N PRO A 75 -14.64 20.79 -16.82
CA PRO A 75 -13.96 21.28 -15.63
C PRO A 75 -14.62 20.67 -14.38
N THR A 76 -14.07 19.55 -13.91
CA THR A 76 -14.38 18.99 -12.60
C THR A 76 -14.00 20.04 -11.57
N GLY A 77 -15.01 20.58 -10.88
CA GLY A 77 -14.82 21.61 -9.87
C GLY A 77 -13.68 21.27 -8.92
N GLN A 78 -12.83 22.25 -8.66
CA GLN A 78 -11.59 22.18 -7.88
C GLN A 78 -11.82 21.79 -6.40
N HIS A 79 -12.16 20.54 -6.12
CA HIS A 79 -12.26 20.03 -4.74
C HIS A 79 -10.95 19.42 -4.21
N GLY A 80 -9.94 19.25 -5.07
CA GLY A 80 -8.61 18.78 -4.67
C GLY A 80 -7.69 19.92 -4.25
N ARG A 81 -7.02 19.81 -3.09
CA ARG A 81 -5.99 20.77 -2.67
C ARG A 81 -4.67 20.44 -3.39
N PRO A 82 -3.92 21.44 -3.90
CA PRO A 82 -2.63 21.19 -4.55
C PRO A 82 -1.65 20.46 -3.62
N ILE A 83 -0.86 19.52 -4.17
CA ILE A 83 0.17 18.77 -3.43
C ILE A 83 1.13 19.72 -2.69
N ARG A 84 1.42 20.90 -3.26
CA ARG A 84 2.30 21.93 -2.67
C ARG A 84 1.85 22.43 -1.29
N ASN A 85 0.58 22.23 -0.92
CA ASN A 85 0.06 22.60 0.40
C ASN A 85 0.20 21.49 1.45
N TYR A 86 0.83 20.35 1.09
CA TYR A 86 1.17 19.25 1.99
C TYR A 86 2.68 19.22 2.21
N THR A 87 3.08 19.18 3.48
CA THR A 87 4.48 18.99 3.87
C THR A 87 4.69 17.53 4.21
N PHE A 88 5.56 16.86 3.45
CA PHE A 88 6.03 15.51 3.78
C PHE A 88 7.31 15.64 4.61
N PHE A 89 7.24 15.24 5.87
CA PHE A 89 8.42 15.17 6.73
C PHE A 89 9.21 13.92 6.34
N HIS A 90 10.51 14.10 6.12
CA HIS A 90 11.46 13.00 6.08
C HIS A 90 12.08 12.94 7.46
N GLU A 91 11.76 11.90 8.23
CA GLU A 91 12.54 11.54 9.42
C GLU A 91 13.84 10.82 9.01
#